data_AF-A0A6P1DMD1-F1
#
_entry.id   AF-A0A6P1DMD1-F1
#
_cell.length_a   1.000
_cell.length_b   1.000
_cell.length_c   1.000
_cell.angle_alpha   90.00
_cell.angle_beta   90.00
_cell.angle_gamma   90.00
#
_symmetry.space_group_name_H-M   'P 1'
#
loop_
_entity.id
_entity.type
_entity.pdbx_description
1 polymer ?
#
loop_
_entity_poly.entity_id
_entity_poly.type
_entity_poly.pdbx_seq_one_letter_code
_entity_poly.pdbx_strand_id
1 'polypeptide(L)'
;MKLKVTVLAIIVAAITSCGGEGKKEDKVSAPVEEQKVAVETDPMKDKGIGPITSITLGEIDQKMADEGKAVFLAKCSACHKISKRVVGPALAGVTERRTPEWIMNMILNPEKMVVENPAAKKLLEEYLAPMANQNLTEAEARLILEYFRTKTTTSED
;
A
#
# COMPACT_ATOMS: atom_id res chain seq x y z
N MET A 1 -4.54 -58.39 19.63
CA MET A 1 -5.80 -58.88 20.25
C MET A 1 -6.45 -57.72 20.98
N LYS A 2 -7.78 -57.57 20.82
CA LYS A 2 -8.62 -56.53 21.41
C LYS A 2 -9.10 -57.01 22.80
N LEU A 3 -9.07 -56.17 23.84
CA LEU A 3 -9.76 -56.41 25.13
C LEU A 3 -9.94 -55.06 25.85
N LYS A 4 -11.06 -54.34 25.73
CA LYS A 4 -12.39 -54.47 26.37
C LYS A 4 -12.42 -54.32 27.91
N VAL A 5 -12.68 -53.08 28.34
CA VAL A 5 -13.68 -52.57 29.33
C VAL A 5 -13.85 -53.26 30.71
N THR A 6 -13.74 -52.46 31.78
CA THR A 6 -14.64 -52.37 32.97
C THR A 6 -14.17 -51.21 33.87
N VAL A 7 -14.80 -50.03 33.85
CA VAL A 7 -15.84 -49.52 34.77
C VAL A 7 -15.60 -49.82 36.26
N LEU A 8 -15.28 -48.78 37.03
CA LEU A 8 -15.63 -48.68 38.45
C LEU A 8 -16.05 -47.22 38.74
N ALA A 9 -17.32 -47.05 39.09
CA ALA A 9 -17.94 -45.81 39.56
C ALA A 9 -17.66 -45.63 41.05
N ILE A 10 -17.59 -44.38 41.56
CA ILE A 10 -18.00 -43.99 42.92
C ILE A 10 -18.21 -42.46 43.01
N ILE A 11 -19.48 -42.09 43.18
CA ILE A 11 -20.10 -41.17 44.15
C ILE A 11 -19.80 -39.65 44.12
N VAL A 12 -20.74 -38.94 43.50
CA VAL A 12 -21.54 -37.78 43.98
C VAL A 12 -20.93 -36.83 45.03
N ALA A 13 -20.74 -35.57 44.63
CA ALA A 13 -20.98 -34.41 45.48
C ALA A 13 -21.90 -33.43 44.72
N ALA A 14 -23.18 -33.42 45.10
CA ALA A 14 -24.16 -32.44 44.67
C ALA A 14 -24.08 -31.24 45.60
N ILE A 15 -23.69 -30.08 45.08
CA ILE A 15 -24.11 -28.79 45.61
C ILE A 15 -24.84 -28.04 44.51
N THR A 16 -26.16 -28.08 44.62
CA THR A 16 -27.09 -27.21 43.91
C THR A 16 -26.94 -25.79 44.44
N SER A 17 -26.41 -24.88 43.64
CA SER A 17 -26.72 -23.47 43.75
C SER A 17 -27.32 -23.00 42.43
N CYS A 18 -28.53 -22.48 42.55
CA CYS A 18 -29.45 -22.12 41.51
C CYS A 18 -29.02 -20.79 40.85
N GLY A 19 -28.78 -20.81 39.55
CA GLY A 19 -28.62 -19.63 38.70
C GLY A 19 -29.14 -20.00 37.32
N GLY A 20 -30.34 -19.53 37.02
CA GLY A 20 -31.22 -20.06 35.98
C GLY A 20 -30.71 -19.95 34.54
N GLU A 21 -31.14 -20.96 33.79
CA GLU A 21 -31.47 -21.01 32.36
C GLU A 21 -30.42 -20.71 31.27
N GLY A 22 -30.07 -21.76 30.51
CA GLY A 22 -30.04 -21.63 29.04
C GLY A 22 -28.82 -22.09 28.25
N LYS A 23 -28.44 -23.38 28.33
CA LYS A 23 -28.04 -24.28 27.20
C LYS A 23 -27.11 -23.76 26.07
N LYS A 24 -25.86 -24.28 26.11
CA LYS A 24 -25.03 -24.90 25.04
C LYS A 24 -24.85 -24.26 23.65
N GLU A 25 -23.56 -24.00 23.39
CA GLU A 25 -22.71 -24.47 22.28
C GLU A 25 -23.01 -24.02 20.84
N ASP A 26 -21.98 -23.36 20.29
CA ASP A 26 -21.49 -23.40 18.90
C ASP A 26 -22.49 -23.18 17.77
N LYS A 27 -22.59 -21.91 17.36
CA LYS A 27 -22.39 -21.55 15.96
C LYS A 27 -21.57 -20.27 15.84
N VAL A 28 -20.33 -20.45 15.40
CA VAL A 28 -19.64 -19.51 14.52
C VAL A 28 -20.59 -19.17 13.37
N SER A 29 -21.19 -18.00 13.39
CA SER A 29 -21.51 -17.22 12.20
C SER A 29 -22.10 -15.87 12.60
N ALA A 30 -21.25 -14.86 12.63
CA ALA A 30 -21.54 -13.56 12.05
C ALA A 30 -20.18 -12.90 11.86
N PRO A 31 -19.66 -12.80 10.63
CA PRO A 31 -18.55 -11.91 10.37
C PRO A 31 -18.99 -10.52 10.83
N VAL A 32 -18.16 -9.88 11.64
CA VAL A 32 -18.15 -8.42 11.68
C VAL A 32 -18.00 -8.03 10.22
N GLU A 33 -19.07 -7.45 9.69
CA GLU A 33 -19.11 -6.87 8.37
C GLU A 33 -18.16 -5.67 8.41
N GLU A 34 -16.88 -5.97 8.27
CA GLU A 34 -15.83 -5.03 7.94
C GLU A 34 -16.14 -4.57 6.53
N GLN A 35 -17.05 -3.60 6.47
CA GLN A 35 -17.47 -2.96 5.26
C GLN A 35 -16.23 -2.36 4.61
N LYS A 36 -15.79 -3.07 3.57
CA LYS A 36 -15.06 -2.56 2.42
C LYS A 36 -15.71 -1.26 1.96
N VAL A 37 -15.29 -0.15 2.51
CA VAL A 37 -15.34 1.12 1.79
C VAL A 37 -13.92 1.38 1.35
N ALA A 38 -13.54 0.74 0.25
CA ALA A 38 -12.58 1.35 -0.64
C ALA A 38 -13.25 2.65 -1.11
N VAL A 39 -13.08 3.73 -0.35
CA VAL A 39 -13.38 5.06 -0.85
C VAL A 39 -12.45 5.19 -2.05
N GLU A 40 -13.03 5.15 -3.24
CA GLU A 40 -12.34 5.47 -4.46
C GLU A 40 -12.05 6.97 -4.40
N THR A 41 -11.00 7.33 -3.69
CA THR A 41 -10.54 8.71 -3.60
C THR A 41 -9.97 9.09 -4.95
N ASP A 42 -10.47 10.19 -5.50
CA ASP A 42 -9.93 10.84 -6.69
C ASP A 42 -8.38 10.86 -6.62
N PRO A 43 -7.67 10.18 -7.54
CA PRO A 43 -6.21 10.11 -7.54
C PRO A 43 -5.51 11.47 -7.53
N MET A 44 -6.20 12.53 -7.99
CA MET A 44 -5.69 13.91 -8.01
C MET A 44 -6.01 14.70 -6.74
N LYS A 45 -6.66 14.07 -5.74
CA LYS A 45 -6.87 14.62 -4.40
C LYS A 45 -6.13 13.85 -3.32
N ASP A 46 -5.75 12.60 -3.60
CA ASP A 46 -4.94 11.77 -2.71
C ASP A 46 -3.49 12.27 -2.69
N LYS A 47 -2.99 12.67 -1.51
CA LYS A 47 -1.59 13.09 -1.29
C LYS A 47 -0.70 11.95 -0.81
N GLY A 48 -1.26 10.76 -0.57
CA GLY A 48 -0.57 9.66 0.04
C GLY A 48 -0.37 9.83 1.54
N ILE A 49 0.53 9.01 2.08
CA ILE A 49 0.90 8.95 3.48
C ILE A 49 2.38 9.31 3.55
N GLY A 50 2.76 10.41 4.19
CA GLY A 50 4.17 10.78 4.31
C GLY A 50 4.40 12.23 4.69
N PRO A 51 5.67 12.66 4.73
CA PRO A 51 6.04 14.01 5.19
C PRO A 51 5.60 15.10 4.21
N ILE A 52 5.37 14.77 2.94
CA ILE A 52 5.06 15.76 1.91
C ILE A 52 3.57 16.03 1.92
N THR A 53 3.18 17.17 2.47
CA THR A 53 1.77 17.56 2.63
C THR A 53 1.35 18.68 1.68
N SER A 54 2.30 19.41 1.10
CA SER A 54 2.07 20.47 0.12
C SER A 54 3.34 20.72 -0.68
N ILE A 55 3.21 21.02 -1.97
CA ILE A 55 4.32 21.46 -2.83
C ILE A 55 3.84 22.62 -3.71
N THR A 56 4.68 23.65 -3.84
CA THR A 56 4.48 24.71 -4.84
C THR A 56 5.29 24.37 -6.09
N LEU A 57 4.62 24.28 -7.25
CA LEU A 57 5.26 24.04 -8.53
C LEU A 57 5.15 25.29 -9.41
N GLY A 58 6.29 25.77 -9.91
CA GLY A 58 6.36 26.86 -10.90
C GLY A 58 6.45 26.30 -12.32
N GLU A 59 7.09 27.05 -13.21
CA GLU A 59 7.51 26.52 -14.52
C GLU A 59 8.46 25.32 -14.34
N ILE A 60 8.67 24.56 -15.42
CA ILE A 60 9.61 23.44 -15.40
C ILE A 60 11.04 24.00 -15.32
N ASP A 61 11.78 23.56 -14.31
CA ASP A 61 13.22 23.80 -14.20
C ASP A 61 13.97 22.65 -14.90
N GLN A 62 14.51 22.95 -16.08
CA GLN A 62 15.21 21.93 -16.89
C GLN A 62 16.46 21.38 -16.21
N LYS A 63 17.19 22.19 -15.43
CA LYS A 63 18.38 21.73 -14.71
C LYS A 63 18.00 20.72 -13.63
N MET A 64 16.94 21.01 -12.87
CA MET A 64 16.40 20.08 -11.88
C MET A 64 15.87 18.80 -12.55
N ALA A 65 15.22 18.90 -13.72
CA ALA A 65 14.75 17.74 -14.46
C ALA A 65 15.91 16.84 -14.94
N ASP A 66 17.02 17.43 -15.40
CA ASP A 66 18.21 16.68 -15.84
C ASP A 66 18.90 15.98 -14.67
N GLU A 67 19.01 16.65 -13.52
CA GLU A 67 19.49 16.04 -12.27
C GLU A 67 18.55 14.92 -11.81
N GLY A 68 17.24 15.15 -11.87
CA GLY A 68 16.22 14.14 -11.58
C GLY A 68 16.30 12.91 -12.47
N LYS A 69 16.60 13.09 -13.76
CA LYS A 69 16.85 12.00 -14.69
C LYS A 69 18.06 11.17 -14.26
N ALA A 70 19.14 11.80 -13.82
CA ALA A 70 20.33 11.09 -13.34
C ALA A 70 20.01 10.25 -12.08
N VAL A 71 19.27 10.81 -11.12
CA VAL A 71 18.83 10.08 -9.92
C VAL A 71 17.89 8.92 -10.30
N PHE A 72 16.92 9.16 -11.19
CA PHE A 72 16.01 8.14 -11.69
C PHE A 72 16.75 6.97 -12.35
N LEU A 73 17.75 7.26 -13.19
CA LEU A 73 18.57 6.24 -13.84
C LEU A 73 19.32 5.38 -12.81
N ALA A 74 19.88 6.00 -11.77
CA ALA A 74 20.64 5.31 -10.74
C ALA A 74 19.77 4.49 -9.77
N LYS A 75 18.56 4.96 -9.44
CA LYS A 75 17.77 4.43 -8.30
C LYS A 75 16.44 3.78 -8.69
N CYS A 76 15.90 4.06 -9.87
CA CYS A 76 14.53 3.67 -10.24
C CYS A 76 14.47 2.85 -11.54
N SER A 77 15.40 3.06 -12.47
CA SER A 77 15.33 2.53 -13.83
C SER A 77 15.44 1.01 -13.97
N ALA A 78 15.91 0.33 -12.92
CA ALA A 78 15.91 -1.13 -12.83
C ALA A 78 14.47 -1.69 -12.78
N CYS A 79 13.56 -0.97 -12.13
CA CYS A 79 12.19 -1.41 -11.91
C CYS A 79 11.15 -0.64 -12.72
N HIS A 80 11.46 0.57 -13.19
CA HIS A 80 10.53 1.39 -13.97
C HIS A 80 11.12 1.81 -15.31
N LYS A 81 10.25 1.89 -16.33
CA LYS A 81 10.52 2.60 -17.58
C LYS A 81 9.50 3.71 -17.74
N ILE A 82 9.84 4.73 -18.52
CA ILE A 82 8.94 5.85 -18.80
C ILE A 82 7.71 5.32 -19.55
N SER A 83 7.92 4.70 -20.71
CA SER A 83 6.82 4.41 -21.64
C SER A 83 6.35 2.94 -21.59
N LYS A 84 6.89 2.11 -20.67
CA LYS A 84 6.62 0.66 -20.67
C LYS A 84 6.53 0.07 -19.26
N ARG A 85 5.57 -0.84 -19.06
CA ARG A 85 5.50 -1.71 -17.88
C ARG A 85 6.64 -2.72 -17.88
N VAL A 86 7.32 -2.83 -16.74
CA VAL A 86 8.37 -3.82 -16.49
C VAL A 86 8.08 -4.50 -15.15
N VAL A 87 8.90 -4.28 -14.11
CA VAL A 87 8.61 -4.71 -12.74
C VAL A 87 7.52 -3.82 -12.13
N GLY A 88 7.69 -2.50 -12.23
CA GLY A 88 6.71 -1.49 -11.85
C GLY A 88 5.94 -0.91 -13.04
N PRO A 89 4.97 -0.02 -12.77
CA PRO A 89 4.20 0.69 -13.78
C PRO A 89 5.08 1.55 -14.70
N ALA A 90 4.57 1.80 -15.91
CA ALA A 90 5.06 2.87 -16.77
C ALA A 90 4.83 4.24 -16.11
N LEU A 91 5.80 5.15 -16.23
CA LEU A 91 5.81 6.44 -15.53
C LEU A 91 5.45 7.64 -16.41
N ALA A 92 5.35 7.48 -17.73
CA ALA A 92 4.83 8.52 -18.62
C ALA A 92 3.46 8.99 -18.14
N GLY A 93 3.28 10.29 -18.00
CA GLY A 93 2.08 10.96 -17.49
C GLY A 93 1.77 10.69 -16.02
N VAL A 94 2.70 10.21 -15.19
CA VAL A 94 2.40 9.94 -13.77
C VAL A 94 1.89 11.18 -13.04
N THR A 95 2.38 12.37 -13.39
CA THR A 95 1.95 13.66 -12.84
C THR A 95 0.55 14.09 -13.31
N GLU A 96 0.00 13.43 -14.33
CA GLU A 96 -1.39 13.62 -14.79
C GLU A 96 -2.36 12.69 -14.05
N ARG A 97 -1.84 11.65 -13.37
CA ARG A 97 -2.63 10.60 -12.71
C ARG A 97 -2.51 10.60 -11.18
N ARG A 98 -1.52 11.31 -10.62
CA ARG A 98 -1.22 11.37 -9.19
C ARG A 98 -0.79 12.77 -8.82
N THR A 99 -1.12 13.18 -7.59
CA THR A 99 -0.62 14.43 -7.04
C THR A 99 0.91 14.41 -6.91
N PRO A 100 1.57 15.58 -7.01
CA PRO A 100 3.00 15.72 -6.72
C PRO A 100 3.39 15.15 -5.35
N GLU A 101 2.58 15.39 -4.33
CA GLU A 101 2.77 14.90 -2.97
C GLU A 101 2.72 13.37 -2.92
N TRP A 102 1.74 12.75 -3.57
CA TRP A 102 1.62 11.30 -3.63
C TRP A 102 2.85 10.67 -4.26
N ILE A 103 3.35 11.25 -5.36
CA ILE A 103 4.56 10.76 -6.06
C ILE A 103 5.77 10.82 -5.13
N MET A 104 6.00 11.97 -4.49
CA MET A 104 7.15 12.12 -3.59
C MET A 104 7.03 11.23 -2.35
N ASN A 105 5.84 11.11 -1.74
CA ASN A 105 5.62 10.21 -0.62
C ASN A 105 5.88 8.75 -1.05
N MET A 106 5.32 8.29 -2.18
CA MET A 106 5.60 6.93 -2.67
C MET A 106 7.10 6.64 -2.87
N ILE A 107 7.89 7.63 -3.28
CA ILE A 107 9.35 7.52 -3.40
C ILE A 107 10.04 7.43 -2.03
N LEU A 108 9.62 8.25 -1.07
CA LEU A 108 10.27 8.41 0.23
C LEU A 108 9.88 7.33 1.25
N ASN A 109 8.68 6.77 1.18
CA ASN A 109 8.17 5.81 2.15
C ASN A 109 7.27 4.72 1.55
N PRO A 110 7.71 4.01 0.49
CA PRO A 110 6.88 3.05 -0.24
C PRO A 110 6.29 1.95 0.65
N GLU A 111 7.04 1.49 1.67
CA GLU A 111 6.59 0.46 2.61
C GLU A 111 5.36 0.89 3.42
N LYS A 112 5.35 2.13 3.93
CA LYS A 112 4.20 2.67 4.67
C LYS A 112 3.03 2.94 3.73
N MET A 113 3.33 3.47 2.54
CA MET A 113 2.33 3.73 1.50
C MET A 113 1.55 2.46 1.15
N VAL A 114 2.21 1.33 0.87
CA VAL A 114 1.49 0.10 0.48
C VAL A 114 0.66 -0.51 1.61
N VAL A 115 0.99 -0.22 2.87
CA VAL A 115 0.23 -0.67 4.04
C VAL A 115 -1.01 0.20 4.27
N GLU A 116 -0.85 1.53 4.21
CA GLU A 116 -1.87 2.47 4.68
C GLU A 116 -2.66 3.18 3.56
N ASN A 117 -2.08 3.36 2.37
CA ASN A 117 -2.74 4.04 1.26
C ASN A 117 -3.45 3.02 0.34
N PRO A 118 -4.79 3.11 0.15
CA PRO A 118 -5.53 2.16 -0.69
C PRO A 118 -5.05 2.10 -2.14
N ALA A 119 -4.61 3.22 -2.72
CA ALA A 119 -4.13 3.24 -4.10
C ALA A 119 -2.75 2.56 -4.24
N ALA A 120 -1.83 2.79 -3.30
CA ALA A 120 -0.55 2.10 -3.27
C ALA A 120 -0.71 0.59 -3.01
N LYS A 121 -1.66 0.19 -2.16
CA LYS A 121 -2.02 -1.22 -1.93
C LYS A 121 -2.52 -1.89 -3.22
N LYS A 122 -3.41 -1.24 -3.97
CA LYS A 122 -3.87 -1.73 -5.28
C LYS A 122 -2.72 -1.89 -6.28
N LEU A 123 -1.77 -0.95 -6.29
CA LEU A 123 -0.57 -1.09 -7.12
C LEU A 123 0.26 -2.31 -6.72
N LEU A 124 0.45 -2.58 -5.43
CA LEU A 124 1.14 -3.79 -4.99
C LEU A 124 0.41 -5.07 -5.44
N GLU A 125 -0.92 -5.09 -5.34
CA GLU A 125 -1.75 -6.21 -5.81
C GLU A 125 -1.64 -6.42 -7.34
N GLU A 126 -1.47 -5.37 -8.13
CA GLU A 126 -1.36 -5.45 -9.59
C GLU A 126 0.06 -5.83 -10.07
N TYR A 127 1.09 -5.30 -9.41
CA TYR A 127 2.49 -5.44 -9.83
C TYR A 127 3.23 -6.55 -9.10
N LEU A 128 2.68 -7.06 -7.98
CA LEU A 128 3.17 -8.20 -7.18
C LEU A 128 4.60 -8.07 -6.66
N ALA A 129 5.26 -6.94 -6.88
CA ALA A 129 6.60 -6.61 -6.43
C ALA A 129 6.53 -5.36 -5.55
N PRO A 130 6.94 -5.44 -4.26
CA PRO A 130 7.00 -4.25 -3.43
C PRO A 130 8.09 -3.29 -3.93
N MET A 131 7.77 -2.00 -3.96
CA MET A 131 8.76 -0.96 -4.23
C MET A 131 9.67 -0.82 -3.00
N ALA A 132 10.95 -1.16 -3.14
CA ALA A 132 11.92 -1.04 -2.05
C ALA A 132 12.27 0.42 -1.78
N ASN A 133 12.41 0.80 -0.51
CA ASN A 133 12.88 2.13 -0.14
C ASN A 133 14.34 2.32 -0.60
N GLN A 134 14.58 3.31 -1.47
CA GLN A 134 15.91 3.63 -1.98
C GLN A 134 16.70 4.59 -1.08
N ASN A 135 16.12 4.97 0.07
CA ASN A 135 16.66 5.92 1.06
C ASN A 135 16.98 7.29 0.44
N LEU A 136 16.11 7.75 -0.45
CA LEU A 136 16.19 9.07 -1.07
C LEU A 136 15.84 10.15 -0.05
N THR A 137 16.51 11.29 -0.16
CA THR A 137 16.13 12.53 0.54
C THR A 137 14.94 13.19 -0.14
N GLU A 138 14.27 14.09 0.57
CA GLU A 138 13.18 14.91 0.00
C GLU A 138 13.66 15.72 -1.22
N ALA A 139 14.88 16.24 -1.18
CA ALA A 139 15.48 16.98 -2.30
C ALA A 139 15.65 16.09 -3.54
N GLU A 140 16.14 14.86 -3.38
CA GLU A 140 16.26 13.91 -4.49
C GLU A 140 14.89 13.49 -5.04
N ALA A 141 13.91 13.26 -4.17
CA ALA A 141 12.54 12.99 -4.58
C ALA A 141 11.93 14.17 -5.36
N ARG A 142 12.24 15.41 -4.96
CA ARG A 142 11.82 16.63 -5.68
C ARG A 142 12.46 16.72 -7.06
N LEU A 143 13.73 16.34 -7.21
CA LEU A 143 14.40 16.27 -8.52
C LEU A 143 13.73 15.22 -9.44
N ILE A 144 13.46 14.02 -8.92
CA ILE A 144 12.75 12.96 -9.67
C ILE A 144 11.36 13.44 -10.09
N LEU A 145 10.62 14.10 -9.20
CA LEU A 145 9.32 14.68 -9.53
C LEU A 145 9.44 15.69 -10.68
N GLU A 146 10.47 16.55 -10.67
CA GLU A 146 10.69 17.51 -11.78
C GLU A 146 10.94 16.78 -13.10
N TYR A 147 11.75 15.73 -13.07
CA TYR A 147 11.97 14.89 -14.24
C TYR A 147 10.64 14.29 -14.76
N PHE A 148 9.79 13.76 -13.88
CA PHE A 148 8.49 13.22 -14.28
C PHE A 148 7.55 14.26 -14.88
N ARG A 149 7.62 15.53 -14.45
CA ARG A 149 6.85 16.63 -15.06
C ARG A 149 7.21 16.86 -16.53
N THR A 150 8.39 16.43 -16.99
CA THR A 150 8.82 16.47 -18.40
C THR A 150 8.37 15.27 -19.22
N LYS A 151 7.72 14.28 -18.60
CA LYS A 151 7.32 13.01 -19.23
C LYS A 151 5.81 12.88 -19.22
N THR A 152 5.14 13.67 -20.05
CA THR A 152 3.67 13.63 -20.23
C THR A 152 3.25 12.45 -21.10
N THR A 153 1.96 12.11 -21.12
CA THR A 153 1.46 11.06 -22.04
C THR A 153 1.65 11.40 -23.52
N THR A 154 1.87 12.68 -23.84
CA THR A 154 2.05 13.21 -25.18
C THR A 154 3.52 13.31 -25.63
N SER A 155 4.48 13.10 -24.73
CA SER A 155 5.90 13.10 -25.10
C SER A 155 6.32 11.70 -25.55
N GLU A 156 6.51 11.52 -26.86
CA GLU A 156 7.14 10.33 -27.45
C GLU A 156 8.64 10.34 -27.15
N ASP A 157 9.05 9.64 -26.09
CA ASP A 157 10.45 9.27 -25.79
C ASP A 157 10.58 7.77 -25.52
#